data_AF-A0A2A5SPK6-F1
#
_entry.id   AF-A0A2A5SPK6-F1
#
_cell.length_a   1.000
_cell.length_b   1.000
_cell.length_c   1.000
_cell.angle_alpha   90.00
_cell.angle_beta   90.00
_cell.angle_gamma   90.00
#
_symmetry.space_group_name_H-M   'P 1'
#
loop_
_entity.id
_entity.type
_entity.pdbx_description
1 polymer ?
#
loop_
_entity_poly.entity_id
_entity_poly.type
_entity_poly.pdbx_seq_one_letter_code
_entity_poly.pdbx_strand_id
1 'polypeptide(L)'
;MNKKALGKGIKEQRKKLGLSQAELAQGICSQALLSHIEAEDYMPAADIFIGIYQKLGISELQANLKNYFPMSQIEKLSQKSEELCRQHQYAELRDFLLLDSTIDAHFRGGVASLLLLFRRVSSSTRPT
;
A
#
# COMPACT_ATOMS: atom_id res chain seq x y z
N MET A 1 9.23 7.62 -6.24
CA MET A 1 7.86 8.17 -6.10
C MET A 1 7.86 9.57 -6.72
N ASN A 2 6.99 9.87 -7.69
CA ASN A 2 6.85 11.24 -8.17
C ASN A 2 5.42 11.72 -7.86
N LYS A 3 5.19 12.18 -6.61
CA LYS A 3 3.92 12.78 -6.15
C LYS A 3 3.37 13.82 -7.15
N LYS A 4 4.29 14.52 -7.82
CA LYS A 4 4.11 15.39 -8.99
C LYS A 4 3.19 14.83 -10.07
N ALA A 5 3.43 13.60 -10.50
CA ALA A 5 2.71 13.04 -11.63
C ALA A 5 1.24 12.75 -11.30
N LEU A 6 0.94 12.39 -10.05
CA LEU A 6 -0.39 12.04 -9.59
C LEU A 6 -1.28 13.27 -9.45
N GLY A 7 -0.84 14.28 -8.68
CA GLY A 7 -1.61 15.52 -8.48
C GLY A 7 -1.86 16.25 -9.81
N LYS A 8 -0.85 16.28 -10.69
CA LYS A 8 -0.96 16.84 -12.03
C LYS A 8 -1.95 16.05 -12.91
N GLY A 9 -1.90 14.71 -12.89
CA GLY A 9 -2.84 13.87 -13.65
C GLY A 9 -4.30 14.07 -13.23
N ILE A 10 -4.57 14.15 -11.92
CA ILE A 10 -5.91 14.46 -11.38
C ILE A 10 -6.38 15.83 -11.88
N LYS A 11 -5.53 16.86 -11.77
CA LYS A 11 -5.85 18.22 -12.20
C LYS A 11 -6.13 18.32 -13.69
N GLU A 12 -5.33 17.65 -14.51
CA GLU A 12 -5.50 17.61 -15.97
C GLU A 12 -6.81 16.93 -16.36
N GLN A 13 -7.11 15.77 -15.78
CA GLN A 13 -8.36 15.07 -16.08
C GLN A 13 -9.58 15.85 -15.60
N ARG A 14 -9.53 16.42 -14.39
CA ARG A 14 -10.60 17.28 -13.87
C ARG A 14 -10.91 18.43 -14.82
N LYS A 15 -9.87 19.11 -15.32
CA LYS A 15 -10.01 20.20 -16.28
C LYS A 15 -10.57 19.75 -17.62
N LYS A 16 -10.17 18.57 -18.13
CA LYS A 16 -10.74 17.98 -19.35
C LYS A 16 -12.24 17.73 -19.21
N LEU A 17 -12.69 17.36 -18.01
CA LEU A 17 -14.10 17.15 -17.68
C LEU A 17 -14.85 18.45 -17.35
N GLY A 18 -14.18 19.61 -17.36
CA GLY A 18 -14.80 20.91 -17.06
C GLY A 18 -15.20 21.11 -15.59
N LEU A 19 -14.75 20.24 -14.68
CA LEU A 19 -15.13 20.28 -13.27
C LEU A 19 -14.30 21.30 -12.49
N SER A 20 -14.91 22.03 -11.58
CA SER A 20 -14.22 22.75 -10.50
C SER A 20 -13.69 21.77 -9.45
N GLN A 21 -12.76 22.24 -8.61
CA GLN A 21 -12.27 21.43 -7.49
C GLN A 21 -13.40 21.11 -6.49
N ALA A 22 -14.32 22.05 -6.25
CA ALA A 22 -15.47 21.79 -5.38
C ALA A 22 -16.37 20.68 -5.94
N GLU A 23 -16.64 20.70 -7.24
CA GLU A 23 -17.45 19.68 -7.90
C GLU A 23 -16.78 18.31 -7.88
N LEU A 24 -15.46 18.21 -8.11
CA LEU A 24 -14.75 16.93 -7.98
C LEU A 24 -14.72 16.46 -6.53
N ALA A 25 -14.47 17.35 -5.57
CA ALA A 25 -14.35 17.00 -4.16
C ALA A 25 -15.68 16.61 -3.50
N GLN A 26 -16.81 17.09 -4.03
CA GLN A 26 -18.14 16.87 -3.46
C GLN A 26 -18.42 15.39 -3.18
N GLY A 27 -18.71 15.07 -1.91
CA GLY A 27 -18.99 13.71 -1.43
C GLY A 27 -17.76 12.82 -1.22
N ILE A 28 -16.54 13.34 -1.40
CA ILE A 28 -15.28 12.59 -1.27
C ILE A 28 -14.35 13.26 -0.26
N CYS A 29 -14.08 14.56 -0.42
CA CYS A 29 -13.19 15.32 0.45
C CYS A 29 -13.52 16.82 0.42
N SER A 30 -12.78 17.66 1.15
CA SER A 30 -12.92 19.11 1.05
C SER A 30 -12.22 19.65 -0.21
N GLN A 31 -12.71 20.76 -0.75
CA GLN A 31 -12.08 21.45 -1.89
C GLN A 31 -10.63 21.87 -1.55
N ALA A 32 -10.37 22.30 -0.31
CA ALA A 32 -9.03 22.62 0.16
C ALA A 32 -8.10 21.40 0.12
N LEU A 33 -8.57 20.23 0.60
CA LEU A 33 -7.78 19.01 0.56
C LEU A 33 -7.48 18.57 -0.88
N LEU A 34 -8.45 18.66 -1.78
CA LEU A 34 -8.22 18.39 -3.20
C LEU A 34 -7.21 19.36 -3.81
N SER A 35 -7.21 20.64 -3.40
CA SER A 35 -6.21 21.61 -3.83
C SER A 35 -4.80 21.19 -3.41
N HIS A 36 -4.61 20.73 -2.17
CA HIS A 36 -3.31 20.22 -1.70
C HIS A 36 -2.86 18.96 -2.45
N ILE A 37 -3.80 18.06 -2.78
CA ILE A 37 -3.53 16.87 -3.61
C ILE A 37 -3.06 17.28 -5.01
N GLU A 38 -3.77 18.22 -5.66
CA GLU A 38 -3.42 18.73 -7.00
C GLU A 38 -2.13 19.57 -7.01
N ALA A 39 -1.77 20.16 -5.87
CA ALA A 39 -0.56 20.95 -5.67
C ALA A 39 0.65 20.12 -5.18
N GLU A 40 0.53 18.79 -5.14
CA GLU A 40 1.62 17.83 -4.90
C GLU A 40 2.11 17.73 -3.44
N ASP A 41 1.41 18.38 -2.51
CA ASP A 41 1.85 18.53 -1.11
C ASP A 41 1.25 17.47 -0.17
N TYR A 42 0.34 16.64 -0.67
CA TYR A 42 -0.41 15.70 0.15
C TYR A 42 -0.67 14.36 -0.56
N MET A 43 -0.43 13.25 0.15
CA MET A 43 -0.79 11.91 -0.30
C MET A 43 -2.17 11.55 0.27
N PRO A 44 -3.22 11.40 -0.55
CA PRO A 44 -4.55 11.06 -0.07
C PRO A 44 -4.58 9.65 0.54
N ALA A 45 -5.48 9.45 1.50
CA ALA A 45 -5.88 8.12 1.93
C ALA A 45 -6.52 7.35 0.76
N ALA A 46 -6.46 6.02 0.83
CA ALA A 46 -6.87 5.15 -0.29
C ALA A 46 -8.33 5.34 -0.70
N ASP A 47 -9.22 5.57 0.27
CA ASP A 47 -10.64 5.86 0.09
C ASP A 47 -10.87 7.17 -0.70
N ILE A 48 -10.21 8.26 -0.31
CA ILE A 48 -10.26 9.55 -1.02
C ILE A 48 -9.75 9.38 -2.45
N PHE A 49 -8.65 8.66 -2.62
CA PHE A 49 -8.06 8.41 -3.93
C PHE A 49 -9.00 7.63 -4.85
N ILE A 50 -9.60 6.54 -4.33
CA ILE A 50 -10.56 5.72 -5.07
C ILE A 50 -11.78 6.57 -5.46
N GLY A 51 -12.32 7.36 -4.53
CA GLY A 51 -13.47 8.24 -4.79
C GLY A 51 -13.18 9.27 -5.89
N ILE A 52 -12.01 9.92 -5.85
CA ILE A 52 -11.58 10.87 -6.90
C ILE A 52 -11.53 10.17 -8.26
N TYR A 53 -10.87 9.02 -8.37
CA TYR A 53 -10.69 8.32 -9.65
C TYR A 53 -11.99 7.77 -10.22
N GLN A 54 -12.89 7.28 -9.36
CA GLN A 54 -14.23 6.86 -9.77
C GLN A 54 -15.00 8.04 -10.39
N LYS A 55 -14.94 9.22 -9.76
CA LYS A 55 -15.64 10.42 -10.25
C LYS A 55 -15.01 10.99 -11.52
N LEU A 56 -13.71 10.79 -11.72
CA LEU A 56 -13.01 11.11 -12.97
C LEU A 56 -13.30 10.13 -14.12
N GLY A 57 -14.06 9.05 -13.87
CA GLY A 57 -14.40 8.05 -14.89
C GLY A 57 -13.19 7.21 -15.34
N ILE A 58 -12.10 7.19 -14.56
CA ILE A 58 -10.89 6.46 -14.90
C ILE A 58 -11.07 5.01 -14.41
N SER A 59 -11.65 4.16 -15.27
CA SER A 59 -11.92 2.74 -14.95
C SER A 59 -10.63 1.89 -14.82
N GLU A 60 -9.50 2.40 -15.30
CA GLU A 60 -8.17 1.76 -15.22
C GLU A 60 -7.51 1.83 -13.84
N LEU A 61 -8.26 2.33 -12.84
CA LEU A 61 -7.83 2.53 -11.46
C LEU A 61 -7.19 1.27 -10.87
N GLN A 62 -7.82 0.10 -11.01
CA GLN A 62 -7.32 -1.13 -10.38
C GLN A 62 -5.95 -1.58 -10.90
N ALA A 63 -5.71 -1.46 -12.21
CA ALA A 63 -4.42 -1.81 -12.82
C ALA A 63 -3.31 -0.82 -12.40
N ASN A 64 -3.66 0.46 -12.28
CA ASN A 64 -2.72 1.51 -11.94
C ASN A 64 -2.59 1.77 -10.43
N LEU A 65 -3.46 1.23 -9.57
CA LEU A 65 -3.36 1.34 -8.11
C LEU A 65 -2.00 0.85 -7.61
N LYS A 66 -1.43 -0.20 -8.22
CA LYS A 66 -0.07 -0.67 -7.93
C LYS A 66 1.03 0.35 -8.26
N ASN A 67 0.79 1.18 -9.28
CA ASN A 67 1.68 2.26 -9.70
C ASN A 67 1.56 3.48 -8.78
N TYR A 68 0.36 3.73 -8.24
CA TYR A 68 0.07 4.89 -7.38
C TYR A 68 0.31 4.64 -5.89
N PHE A 69 0.02 3.43 -5.42
CA PHE A 69 0.32 2.92 -4.09
C PHE A 69 1.29 1.75 -4.23
N PRO A 70 2.61 2.03 -4.39
CA PRO A 70 3.59 0.95 -4.38
C PRO A 70 3.50 0.23 -3.04
N MET A 71 3.35 -1.10 -3.08
CA MET A 71 3.29 -1.91 -1.85
C MET A 71 4.43 -1.54 -0.91
N SER A 72 4.10 -1.35 0.36
CA SER A 72 5.09 -1.09 1.40
C SER A 72 6.04 -2.29 1.53
N GLN A 73 7.23 -2.05 2.10
CA GLN A 73 8.17 -3.15 2.36
C GLN A 73 7.57 -4.23 3.27
N ILE A 74 6.66 -3.84 4.18
CA ILE A 74 5.93 -4.77 5.06
C ILE A 74 4.93 -5.61 4.25
N GLU A 75 4.20 -5.01 3.32
CA GLU A 75 3.27 -5.76 2.46
C GLU A 75 4.00 -6.69 1.49
N LYS A 76 5.12 -6.24 0.91
CA LYS A 76 5.99 -7.10 0.09
C LYS A 76 6.54 -8.27 0.90
N LEU A 77 6.92 -8.02 2.15
CA LEU A 77 7.34 -9.06 3.07
C LEU A 77 6.22 -10.08 3.29
N SER A 78 5.03 -9.60 3.67
CA SER A 78 3.86 -10.42 3.95
C SER A 78 3.49 -11.30 2.76
N GLN A 79 3.44 -10.73 1.54
CA GLN A 79 3.15 -11.50 0.33
C GLN A 79 4.22 -12.54 0.03
N LYS A 80 5.51 -12.19 0.15
CA LYS A 80 6.59 -13.16 -0.09
C LYS A 80 6.55 -14.31 0.92
N SER A 81 6.23 -14.00 2.18
CA SER A 81 6.03 -15.02 3.21
C SER A 81 4.84 -15.93 2.90
N GLU A 82 3.71 -15.38 2.48
CA GLU A 82 2.51 -16.14 2.11
C GLU A 82 2.74 -17.04 0.90
N GLU A 83 3.47 -16.54 -0.12
CA GLU A 83 3.83 -17.32 -1.30
C GLU A 83 4.69 -18.55 -0.95
N LEU A 84 5.73 -18.35 -0.14
CA LEU A 84 6.63 -19.43 0.28
C LEU A 84 5.89 -20.46 1.15
N CYS A 85 4.94 -20.02 1.99
CA CYS A 85 4.04 -20.91 2.73
C CYS A 85 3.18 -21.76 1.77
N ARG A 86 2.54 -21.13 0.78
CA ARG A 86 1.68 -21.84 -0.20
C ARG A 86 2.48 -22.85 -1.04
N GLN A 87 3.72 -22.52 -1.39
CA GLN A 87 4.63 -23.40 -2.12
C GLN A 87 5.32 -24.45 -1.22
N HIS A 88 5.02 -24.48 0.08
CA HIS A 88 5.64 -25.38 1.06
C HIS A 88 7.18 -25.24 1.15
N GLN A 89 7.72 -24.08 0.76
CA GLN A 89 9.15 -23.77 0.73
C GLN A 89 9.64 -23.22 2.08
N TYR A 90 9.50 -24.03 3.12
CA TYR A 90 9.76 -23.58 4.51
C TYR A 90 11.23 -23.26 4.80
N ALA A 91 12.18 -23.89 4.10
CA ALA A 91 13.60 -23.59 4.24
C ALA A 91 13.93 -22.17 3.74
N GLU A 92 13.40 -21.82 2.57
CA GLU A 92 13.59 -20.50 1.95
C GLU A 92 12.80 -19.41 2.69
N LEU A 93 11.63 -19.75 3.25
CA LEU A 93 10.88 -18.86 4.15
C LEU A 93 11.69 -18.53 5.40
N ARG A 94 12.32 -19.53 6.01
CA ARG A 94 13.17 -19.35 7.19
C ARG A 94 14.34 -18.43 6.87
N ASP A 95 15.05 -18.70 5.78
CA ASP A 95 16.23 -17.91 5.41
C ASP A 95 15.83 -16.46 5.06
N PHE A 96 14.69 -16.27 4.39
CA PHE A 96 14.10 -14.96 4.09
C PHE A 96 13.72 -14.15 5.35
N LEU A 97 13.14 -14.80 6.36
CA LEU A 97 12.75 -14.15 7.62
C LEU A 97 13.95 -13.83 8.54
N LEU A 98 15.11 -14.43 8.29
CA LEU A 98 16.35 -14.24 9.06
C LEU A 98 17.31 -13.20 8.43
N LEU A 99 16.98 -12.59 7.29
CA LEU A 99 17.76 -11.48 6.73
C LEU A 99 17.66 -10.23 7.64
N ASP A 100 18.79 -9.56 7.89
CA ASP A 100 18.86 -8.34 8.73
C ASP A 100 17.96 -7.20 8.21
N SER A 101 17.77 -7.10 6.89
CA SER A 101 16.87 -6.12 6.25
C SER A 101 15.38 -6.33 6.58
N THR A 102 15.02 -7.51 7.08
CA THR A 102 13.67 -7.89 7.53
C THR A 102 13.44 -7.55 9.01
N ILE A 103 14.53 -7.48 9.79
CA ILE A 103 14.53 -7.24 11.24
C ILE A 103 14.39 -5.74 11.56
N ASP A 104 14.81 -4.85 10.67
CA ASP A 104 14.65 -3.38 10.86
C ASP A 104 13.22 -2.87 10.59
N ALA A 105 12.45 -3.54 9.72
CA ALA A 105 11.03 -3.26 9.49
C ALA A 105 10.13 -3.70 10.67
N HIS A 106 10.72 -4.41 11.64
CA HIS A 106 10.06 -5.15 12.72
C HIS A 106 9.66 -4.27 13.91
N PHE A 107 10.29 -3.09 14.09
CA PHE A 107 10.18 -2.33 15.34
C PHE A 107 8.98 -1.36 15.44
N ARG A 108 8.11 -1.24 14.42
CA ARG A 108 6.96 -0.30 14.46
C ARG A 108 5.57 -0.87 14.14
N GLY A 109 5.43 -2.14 13.78
CA GLY A 109 4.25 -2.62 13.03
C GLY A 109 3.39 -3.74 13.63
N GLY A 110 3.61 -4.20 14.87
CA GLY A 110 2.61 -5.06 15.56
C GLY A 110 2.41 -6.49 15.02
N VAL A 111 3.39 -7.10 14.35
CA VAL A 111 3.31 -8.53 13.92
C VAL A 111 3.86 -9.53 14.96
N ALA A 112 4.12 -9.06 16.19
CA ALA A 112 4.71 -9.86 17.27
C ALA A 112 3.95 -11.17 17.59
N SER A 113 2.65 -11.25 17.29
CA SER A 113 1.84 -12.44 17.57
C SER A 113 2.22 -13.66 16.71
N LEU A 114 2.62 -13.50 15.45
CA LEU A 114 2.84 -14.65 14.55
C LEU A 114 4.22 -15.30 14.75
N LEU A 115 5.24 -14.53 15.11
CA LEU A 115 6.58 -15.07 15.43
C LEU A 115 6.67 -15.66 16.85
N LEU A 116 5.88 -15.18 17.82
CA LEU A 116 5.73 -15.88 19.11
C LEU A 116 5.06 -17.25 18.96
N LEU A 117 4.11 -17.38 18.01
CA LEU A 117 3.52 -18.66 17.64
C LEU A 117 4.55 -19.61 17.03
N PHE A 118 5.37 -19.15 16.08
CA PHE A 118 6.39 -20.00 15.45
C PHE A 118 7.58 -20.35 16.36
N ARG A 119 8.06 -19.41 17.18
CA ARG A 119 9.14 -19.67 18.16
C ARG A 119 8.74 -20.68 19.24
N ARG A 120 7.43 -20.80 19.55
CA ARG A 120 6.92 -21.80 20.50
C ARG A 120 6.75 -23.19 19.90
N VAL A 121 6.50 -23.28 18.59
CA VAL A 121 6.40 -24.55 17.86
C VAL A 121 7.77 -25.21 17.70
N SER A 122 8.83 -24.45 17.41
CA SER A 122 10.20 -24.98 17.23
C SER A 122 10.89 -25.44 18.51
N SER A 123 10.33 -25.16 19.71
CA SER A 123 10.87 -25.64 20.99
C SER A 123 10.32 -27.01 21.44
N SER A 124 9.36 -27.63 20.72
CA SER A 124 8.74 -28.89 21.16
C SER A 124 9.17 -30.16 20.42
N THR A 125 10.04 -30.08 19.41
CA THR A 125 10.54 -31.27 18.71
C THR A 125 12.05 -31.38 18.84
N ARG A 126 12.51 -31.88 20.00
CA ARG A 126 13.71 -32.72 20.01
C ARG A 126 13.24 -34.18 19.98
N PRO A 127 13.75 -34.99 19.06
CA PRO A 127 14.00 -36.37 19.37
C PRO A 127 15.51 -36.61 19.46
N THR A 128 15.81 -37.40 20.48
CA THR A 128 17.03 -38.15 20.79
C THR A 128 17.55 -38.99 19.64
#